data_AF-A0A0T6W0X5-F1
#
_entry.id   AF-A0A0T6W0X5-F1
#
_cell.length_a   1.000
_cell.length_b   1.000
_cell.length_c   1.000
_cell.angle_alpha   90.00
_cell.angle_beta   90.00
_cell.angle_gamma   90.00
#
_symmetry.space_group_name_H-M   'P 1'
#
loop_
_entity.id
_entity.type
_entity.pdbx_description
1 polymer ?
#
loop_
_entity_poly.entity_id
_entity_poly.type
_entity_poly.pdbx_seq_one_letter_code
_entity_poly.pdbx_strand_id
1 'polypeptide(L)'
;MNKRLLLWVLIVPGVLNVMPSAAATAGESVSLKEYQQAKASQAVSLNEAMVMAFENSPVLALRRAAVSMQEAGLDHASRWAPSNPELELSGRDNPDQADQSLNYEVRVTQEVWMGNRGDLSQSRALSNLTAQQQELEYLKIATKARVRAAYFKILLAQKELETATRTVELMQRTKELVEVSVERGKQTRIELNTAAIGLARAKSQKAEARKSLGSQKLT
;
A
#
# COMPACT_ATOMS: atom_id res chain seq x y z
N MET A 1 -52.70 -5.07 11.06
CA MET A 1 -53.43 -5.49 9.85
C MET A 1 -52.98 -4.58 8.70
N ASN A 2 -52.27 -5.18 7.72
CA ASN A 2 -51.95 -4.70 6.34
C ASN A 2 -51.19 -3.35 6.17
N LYS A 3 -49.90 -3.35 5.77
CA LYS A 3 -49.24 -3.67 4.47
C LYS A 3 -49.05 -2.44 3.57
N ARG A 4 -47.78 -2.03 3.38
CA ARG A 4 -47.06 -1.66 2.12
C ARG A 4 -45.98 -0.58 2.41
N LEU A 5 -44.69 -0.94 2.51
CA LEU A 5 -43.69 -1.07 1.42
C LEU A 5 -43.49 0.21 0.60
N LEU A 6 -42.34 0.87 0.79
CA LEU A 6 -41.45 1.33 -0.28
C LEU A 6 -40.07 1.69 0.29
N LEU A 7 -39.10 0.85 -0.04
CA LEU A 7 -37.66 1.02 0.14
C LEU A 7 -37.14 2.14 -0.75
N TRP A 8 -36.20 2.96 -0.26
CA TRP A 8 -35.08 3.47 -1.06
C TRP A 8 -33.82 3.47 -0.19
N VAL A 9 -33.00 2.43 -0.34
CA VAL A 9 -31.62 2.37 0.18
C VAL A 9 -30.71 2.39 -1.05
N LEU A 10 -30.01 3.50 -1.25
CA LEU A 10 -28.94 3.67 -2.22
C LEU A 10 -27.69 2.96 -1.68
N ILE A 11 -27.52 1.69 -2.06
CA ILE A 11 -26.27 0.96 -1.92
C ILE A 11 -25.45 1.20 -3.19
N VAL A 12 -24.30 1.85 -2.99
CA VAL A 12 -23.22 2.01 -3.97
C VAL A 12 -22.79 0.60 -4.44
N PRO A 13 -22.75 0.32 -5.76
CA PRO A 13 -22.49 -1.03 -6.25
C PRO A 13 -21.02 -1.39 -6.02
N GLY A 14 -20.80 -2.32 -5.08
CA GLY A 14 -19.58 -3.10 -5.01
C GLY A 14 -19.43 -3.95 -6.26
N VAL A 15 -18.25 -3.90 -6.87
CA VAL A 15 -17.87 -4.75 -8.00
C VAL A 15 -17.72 -6.17 -7.46
N LEU A 16 -18.79 -6.94 -7.54
CA LEU A 16 -18.81 -8.38 -7.28
C LEU A 16 -18.03 -9.05 -8.42
N ASN A 17 -16.76 -9.40 -8.17
CA ASN A 17 -16.05 -10.32 -9.05
C ASN A 17 -16.75 -11.68 -8.97
N VAL A 18 -17.52 -11.99 -10.02
CA VAL A 18 -18.12 -13.30 -10.22
C VAL A 18 -16.99 -14.32 -10.37
N MET A 19 -16.79 -15.15 -9.35
CA MET A 19 -16.01 -16.38 -9.49
C MET A 19 -16.73 -17.31 -10.46
N PRO A 20 -16.08 -17.81 -11.52
CA PRO A 20 -16.63 -18.95 -12.23
C PRO A 20 -16.51 -20.17 -11.31
N SER A 21 -17.66 -20.70 -10.92
CA SER A 21 -17.80 -22.03 -10.34
C SER A 21 -17.26 -23.05 -11.34
N ALA A 22 -16.04 -23.52 -11.12
CA ALA A 22 -15.47 -24.64 -11.88
C ALA A 22 -16.17 -25.93 -11.44
N ALA A 23 -17.28 -26.24 -12.11
CA ALA A 23 -17.76 -27.61 -12.20
C ALA A 23 -16.65 -28.43 -12.86
N ALA A 24 -16.11 -29.40 -12.13
CA ALA A 24 -15.06 -30.28 -12.59
C ALA A 24 -15.60 -31.22 -13.69
N THR A 25 -15.47 -30.81 -14.94
CA THR A 25 -15.47 -31.73 -16.08
C THR A 25 -14.05 -32.20 -16.31
N ALA A 26 -13.79 -33.43 -15.89
CA ALA A 26 -12.58 -34.17 -16.25
C ALA A 26 -12.51 -34.28 -17.78
N GLY A 27 -11.53 -33.62 -18.41
CA GLY A 27 -11.31 -33.79 -19.85
C GLY A 27 -10.56 -32.70 -20.61
N GLU A 28 -10.36 -31.50 -20.07
CA GLU A 28 -9.64 -30.45 -20.79
C GLU A 28 -8.22 -30.27 -20.27
N SER A 29 -7.26 -30.66 -21.11
CA SER A 29 -5.87 -30.31 -20.95
C SER A 29 -5.74 -28.79 -20.91
N VAL A 30 -5.61 -28.21 -19.71
CA VAL A 30 -5.26 -26.79 -19.55
C VAL A 30 -4.00 -26.57 -20.35
N SER A 31 -4.12 -25.79 -21.42
CA SER A 31 -3.03 -25.56 -22.35
C SER A 31 -1.87 -24.94 -21.59
N LEU A 32 -0.65 -25.42 -21.82
CA LEU A 32 0.55 -24.80 -21.24
C LEU A 32 0.57 -23.29 -21.52
N LYS A 33 -0.02 -22.84 -22.63
CA LYS A 33 -0.17 -21.41 -22.93
C LYS A 33 -1.11 -20.70 -21.97
N GLU A 34 -2.28 -21.27 -21.67
CA GLU A 34 -3.25 -20.68 -20.73
C GLU A 34 -2.68 -20.63 -19.30
N TYR A 35 -1.95 -21.68 -18.89
CA TYR A 35 -1.24 -21.69 -17.61
C TYR A 35 -0.13 -20.63 -17.56
N GLN A 36 0.66 -20.49 -18.64
CA GLN A 36 1.70 -19.46 -18.71
C GLN A 36 1.09 -18.06 -18.77
N GLN A 37 -0.07 -17.90 -19.39
CA GLN A 37 -0.78 -16.63 -19.51
C GLN A 37 -1.44 -16.22 -18.20
N ALA A 38 -2.02 -17.16 -17.44
CA ALA A 38 -2.52 -16.96 -16.08
C ALA A 38 -1.38 -16.67 -15.08
N LYS A 39 -0.23 -17.33 -15.24
CA LYS A 39 0.96 -17.08 -14.42
C LYS A 39 1.62 -15.74 -14.76
N ALA A 40 1.58 -15.33 -16.02
CA ALA A 40 2.02 -14.01 -16.48
C ALA A 40 1.06 -12.90 -16.04
N SER A 41 -0.26 -13.15 -16.02
CA SER A 41 -1.23 -12.20 -15.44
C SER A 41 -1.13 -12.12 -13.91
N GLN A 42 -0.45 -13.08 -13.28
CA GLN A 42 -0.13 -13.03 -11.85
C GLN A 42 1.25 -12.42 -11.56
N ALA A 43 2.07 -12.19 -12.59
CA ALA A 43 3.31 -11.44 -12.49
C ALA A 43 3.00 -9.94 -12.57
N VAL A 44 2.74 -9.34 -11.41
CA VAL A 44 2.51 -7.90 -11.26
C VAL A 44 3.64 -7.13 -11.96
N SER A 45 3.30 -6.28 -12.93
CA SER A 45 4.29 -5.44 -13.60
C SER A 45 4.78 -4.33 -12.65
N LEU A 46 5.96 -3.76 -12.91
CA LEU A 46 6.46 -2.65 -12.08
C LEU A 46 5.46 -1.48 -12.00
N ASN A 47 4.79 -1.16 -13.12
CA ASN A 47 3.80 -0.08 -13.16
C ASN A 47 2.58 -0.41 -12.30
N GLU A 48 2.09 -1.65 -12.38
CA GLU A 48 0.97 -2.11 -11.57
C GLU A 48 1.34 -2.14 -10.08
N ALA A 49 2.54 -2.58 -9.71
CA ALA A 49 3.05 -2.50 -8.35
C ALA A 49 3.11 -1.06 -7.82
N MET A 50 3.48 -0.10 -8.69
CA MET A 50 3.46 1.32 -8.32
C MET A 50 2.03 1.83 -8.11
N VAL A 51 1.09 1.51 -9.00
CA VAL A 51 -0.32 1.91 -8.87
C VAL A 51 -0.91 1.36 -7.57
N MET A 52 -0.76 0.06 -7.33
CA MET A 52 -1.24 -0.58 -6.11
C MET A 52 -0.64 0.03 -4.84
N ALA A 53 0.66 0.38 -4.86
CA ALA A 53 1.30 1.03 -3.72
C ALA A 53 0.79 2.46 -3.48
N PHE A 54 0.47 3.22 -4.54
CA PHE A 54 -0.02 4.59 -4.42
C PHE A 54 -1.49 4.66 -3.96
N GLU A 55 -2.29 3.68 -4.37
CA GLU A 55 -3.69 3.56 -4.00
C GLU A 55 -3.86 3.04 -2.58
N ASN A 56 -3.08 2.03 -2.19
CA ASN A 56 -3.27 1.32 -0.92
C ASN A 56 -2.32 1.77 0.20
N SER A 57 -1.43 2.76 -0.01
CA SER A 57 -0.49 3.21 1.04
C SER A 57 -1.19 4.06 2.11
N PRO A 58 -1.26 3.60 3.38
CA PRO A 58 -1.86 4.38 4.47
C PRO A 58 -1.03 5.63 4.79
N VAL A 59 0.28 5.57 4.59
CA VAL A 59 1.19 6.69 4.85
C VAL A 59 0.92 7.84 3.88
N LEU A 60 0.70 7.54 2.59
CA LEU A 60 0.31 8.56 1.61
C LEU A 60 -1.08 9.12 1.90
N ALA A 61 -2.04 8.28 2.29
CA ALA A 61 -3.38 8.72 2.68
C ALA A 61 -3.33 9.69 3.88
N LEU A 62 -2.57 9.35 4.93
CA LEU A 62 -2.38 10.21 6.10
C LEU A 62 -1.74 11.55 5.72
N ARG A 63 -0.72 11.56 4.85
CA ARG A 63 -0.09 12.81 4.40
C ARG A 63 -1.02 13.67 3.54
N ARG A 64 -1.85 13.07 2.68
CA ARG A 64 -2.88 13.81 1.94
C ARG A 64 -3.89 14.46 2.88
N ALA A 65 -4.33 13.73 3.91
CA ALA A 65 -5.21 14.29 4.94
C ALA A 65 -4.54 15.47 5.68
N ALA A 66 -3.25 15.34 6.04
CA ALA A 66 -2.51 16.44 6.67
C ALA A 66 -2.43 17.70 5.80
N VAL A 67 -2.24 17.55 4.47
CA VAL A 67 -2.30 18.68 3.53
C VAL A 67 -3.69 19.32 3.53
N SER A 68 -4.76 18.52 3.44
CA SER A 68 -6.13 19.05 3.46
C SER A 68 -6.47 19.81 4.75
N MET A 69 -5.90 19.41 5.89
CA MET A 69 -6.05 20.14 7.14
C MET A 69 -5.34 21.50 7.11
N GLN A 70 -4.18 21.60 6.46
CA GLN A 70 -3.49 22.88 6.29
C GLN A 70 -4.19 23.79 5.27
N GLU A 71 -4.80 23.23 4.24
CA GLU A 71 -5.65 23.98 3.29
C GLU A 71 -6.84 24.61 4.04
N ALA A 72 -7.54 23.82 4.87
CA ALA A 72 -8.61 24.35 5.73
C ALA A 72 -8.09 25.40 6.72
N GLY A 73 -6.87 25.24 7.24
CA GLY A 73 -6.22 26.23 8.09
C GLY A 73 -5.92 27.54 7.36
N LEU A 74 -5.53 27.47 6.09
CA LEU A 74 -5.35 28.64 5.24
C LEU A 74 -6.67 29.34 4.95
N ASP A 75 -7.73 28.58 4.62
CA ASP A 75 -9.08 29.11 4.42
C ASP A 75 -9.65 29.77 5.68
N HIS A 76 -9.24 29.29 6.85
CA HIS A 76 -9.57 29.92 8.12
C HIS A 76 -8.77 31.21 8.33
N ALA A 77 -7.47 31.19 8.03
CA ALA A 77 -6.59 32.34 8.21
C ALA A 77 -6.85 33.48 7.21
N SER A 78 -7.45 33.18 6.05
CA SER A 78 -7.83 34.16 5.02
C SER A 78 -9.11 34.94 5.36
N ARG A 79 -9.77 34.61 6.47
CA ARG A 79 -10.98 35.31 6.93
C ARG A 79 -10.66 36.69 7.48
N TRP A 80 -11.56 37.63 7.24
CA TRP A 80 -11.47 39.00 7.72
C TRP A 80 -11.58 39.13 9.25
N ALA A 81 -12.06 38.09 9.94
CA ALA A 81 -12.09 37.99 11.39
C ALA A 81 -11.46 36.67 11.86
N PRO A 82 -10.79 36.63 13.03
CA PRO A 82 -10.15 35.43 13.55
C PRO A 82 -11.12 34.29 13.90
N SER A 83 -12.34 34.61 14.33
CA SER A 83 -13.34 33.66 14.79
C SER A 83 -14.71 33.94 14.16
N ASN A 84 -15.61 32.97 14.23
CA ASN A 84 -17.01 33.17 13.87
C ASN A 84 -17.73 33.95 15.00
N PRO A 85 -18.75 34.78 14.73
CA PRO A 85 -19.45 35.47 15.81
C PRO A 85 -20.13 34.47 16.73
N GLU A 86 -20.04 34.72 18.03
CA GLU A 86 -20.68 33.93 19.07
C GLU A 86 -21.96 34.64 19.51
N LEU A 87 -23.08 33.93 19.49
CA LEU A 87 -24.37 34.42 19.96
C LEU A 87 -24.73 33.71 21.25
N GLU A 88 -24.88 34.47 22.32
CA GLU A 88 -25.29 34.00 23.63
C GLU A 88 -26.68 34.54 23.96
N LEU A 89 -27.61 33.64 24.25
CA LEU A 89 -28.94 33.96 24.77
C LEU A 89 -28.97 33.58 26.24
N SER A 90 -29.21 34.55 27.11
CA SER A 90 -29.37 34.30 28.54
C SER A 90 -30.74 34.77 29.02
N GLY A 91 -31.33 34.02 29.94
CA GLY A 91 -32.55 34.37 30.65
C GLY A 91 -32.25 34.39 32.14
N ARG A 92 -32.51 35.51 32.82
CA ARG A 92 -32.33 35.63 34.26
C ARG A 92 -33.66 36.01 34.91
N ASP A 93 -34.08 35.19 35.85
CA ASP A 93 -35.16 35.48 36.78
C ASP A 93 -34.56 36.09 38.05
N ASN A 94 -35.10 37.22 38.49
CA ASN A 94 -34.62 37.96 39.66
C ASN A 94 -35.69 37.96 40.76
N PRO A 95 -35.70 36.96 41.66
CA PRO A 95 -36.76 36.80 42.65
C PRO A 95 -36.70 37.80 43.83
N ASP A 96 -35.61 38.56 43.98
CA ASP A 96 -35.42 39.54 45.06
C ASP A 96 -36.06 40.92 44.78
N GLN A 97 -36.67 41.12 43.60
CA GLN A 97 -37.44 42.33 43.29
C GLN A 97 -38.94 42.06 43.45
N ALA A 98 -39.68 43.02 44.03
CA ALA A 98 -41.10 42.89 44.32
C ALA A 98 -41.97 42.67 43.06
N ASP A 99 -41.46 43.06 41.89
CA ASP A 99 -41.99 42.70 40.57
C ASP A 99 -41.15 41.56 39.98
N GLN A 100 -41.75 40.41 39.72
CA GLN A 100 -41.12 39.31 38.99
C GLN A 100 -40.74 39.79 37.58
N SER A 101 -39.47 40.15 37.38
CA SER A 101 -38.95 40.58 36.08
C SER A 101 -38.14 39.45 35.45
N LEU A 102 -38.71 38.79 34.43
CA LEU A 102 -37.99 37.84 33.59
C LEU A 102 -37.21 38.61 32.51
N ASN A 103 -35.88 38.63 32.61
CA ASN A 103 -35.03 39.35 31.67
C ASN A 103 -34.41 38.38 30.66
N TYR A 104 -34.53 38.69 29.38
CA TYR A 104 -33.84 38.01 28.29
C TYR A 104 -32.78 38.92 27.69
N GLU A 105 -31.56 38.42 27.55
CA GLU A 105 -30.43 39.15 26.97
C GLU A 105 -29.85 38.34 25.81
N VAL A 106 -29.65 39.01 24.67
CA VAL A 106 -28.94 38.46 23.50
C VAL A 106 -27.62 39.22 23.36
N ARG A 107 -26.50 38.49 23.42
CA ARG A 107 -25.15 39.03 23.28
C ARG A 107 -24.50 38.46 22.03
N VAL A 108 -23.91 39.33 21.21
CA VAL A 108 -23.10 38.93 20.04
C VAL A 108 -21.67 39.38 20.28
N THR A 109 -20.74 38.43 20.30
CA THR A 109 -19.31 38.68 20.50
C THR A 109 -18.54 38.29 19.24
N GLN A 110 -17.68 39.18 18.76
CA GLN A 110 -16.84 38.96 17.59
C GLN A 110 -15.45 39.51 17.85
N GLU A 111 -14.43 38.65 17.69
CA GLU A 111 -13.05 39.11 17.67
C GLU A 111 -12.72 39.74 16.33
N VAL A 112 -11.91 40.80 16.34
CA VAL A 112 -11.43 41.45 15.10
C VAL A 112 -9.91 41.48 15.09
N TRP A 113 -9.32 41.34 13.91
CA TRP A 113 -7.88 41.51 13.74
C TRP A 113 -7.48 42.95 14.08
N MET A 114 -6.38 43.10 14.84
CA MET A 114 -5.77 44.41 15.10
C MET A 114 -4.39 44.48 14.44
N GLY A 115 -4.16 45.52 13.64
CA GLY A 115 -2.93 45.72 12.88
C GLY A 115 -2.73 44.66 11.79
N ASN A 116 -1.46 44.32 11.49
CA ASN A 116 -1.08 43.36 10.44
C ASN A 116 -1.18 41.88 10.85
N ARG A 117 -1.91 41.56 11.94
CA ARG A 117 -1.97 40.20 12.48
C ARG A 117 -2.64 39.21 11.53
N GLY A 118 -3.64 39.66 10.77
CA GLY A 118 -4.31 38.85 9.74
C GLY A 118 -3.33 38.39 8.65
N ASP A 119 -2.62 39.33 8.04
CA ASP A 119 -1.63 39.04 6.99
C ASP A 119 -0.52 38.10 7.47
N LEU A 120 -0.02 38.31 8.70
CA LEU A 120 0.98 37.42 9.31
C LEU A 120 0.42 36.01 9.57
N SER A 121 -0.85 35.91 9.97
CA SER A 121 -1.53 34.63 10.16
C SER A 121 -1.65 33.87 8.83
N GLN A 122 -2.11 34.55 7.78
CA GLN A 122 -2.22 33.99 6.44
C GLN A 122 -0.87 33.57 5.89
N SER A 123 0.17 34.40 6.03
CA SER A 123 1.54 34.08 5.58
C SER A 123 2.11 32.84 6.27
N ARG A 124 1.86 32.67 7.57
CA ARG A 124 2.23 31.45 8.31
C ARG A 124 1.46 30.24 7.80
N ALA A 125 0.15 30.35 7.59
CA ALA A 125 -0.67 29.26 7.07
C ALA A 125 -0.21 28.82 5.66
N LEU A 126 0.10 29.78 4.79
CA LEU A 126 0.68 29.52 3.45
C LEU A 126 2.02 28.78 3.54
N SER A 127 2.90 29.21 4.44
CA SER A 127 4.20 28.59 4.64
C SER A 127 4.06 27.14 5.14
N ASN A 128 3.15 26.90 6.08
CA ASN A 128 2.84 25.57 6.62
C ASN A 128 2.25 24.65 5.54
N LEU A 129 1.30 25.16 4.74
CA LEU A 129 0.72 24.41 3.62
C LEU A 129 1.81 24.02 2.62
N THR A 130 2.65 24.97 2.21
CA THR A 130 3.75 24.74 1.29
C THR A 130 4.70 23.66 1.81
N ALA A 131 5.07 23.72 3.10
CA ALA A 131 5.92 22.72 3.72
C ALA A 131 5.28 21.32 3.72
N GLN A 132 3.98 21.19 4.03
CA GLN A 132 3.29 19.90 3.99
C GLN A 132 3.15 19.35 2.57
N GLN A 133 2.94 20.20 1.57
CA GLN A 133 2.91 19.79 0.15
C GLN A 133 4.28 19.25 -0.31
N GLN A 134 5.37 19.92 0.08
CA GLN A 134 6.72 19.45 -0.22
C GLN A 134 7.02 18.09 0.44
N GLU A 135 6.61 17.90 1.69
CA GLU A 135 6.74 16.62 2.40
C GLU A 135 5.94 15.51 1.71
N LEU A 136 4.72 15.80 1.23
CA LEU A 136 3.91 14.86 0.45
C LEU A 136 4.62 14.47 -0.86
N GLU A 137 5.16 15.43 -1.60
CA GLU A 137 5.91 15.15 -2.84
C GLU A 137 7.16 14.33 -2.58
N TYR A 138 7.93 14.66 -1.54
CA TYR A 138 9.06 13.86 -1.10
C TYR A 138 8.64 12.42 -0.80
N LEU A 139 7.54 12.23 -0.05
CA LEU A 139 7.05 10.91 0.28
C LEU A 139 6.59 10.12 -0.96
N LYS A 140 5.97 10.78 -1.95
CA LYS A 140 5.63 10.15 -3.24
C LYS A 140 6.88 9.65 -3.96
N ILE A 141 7.93 10.47 -4.04
CA ILE A 141 9.20 10.10 -4.67
C ILE A 141 9.85 8.94 -3.91
N ALA A 142 9.93 9.03 -2.59
CA ALA A 142 10.50 7.98 -1.74
C ALA A 142 9.72 6.66 -1.87
N THR A 143 8.39 6.72 -1.95
CA THR A 143 7.54 5.55 -2.16
C THR A 143 7.81 4.91 -3.53
N LYS A 144 7.90 5.70 -4.61
CA LYS A 144 8.30 5.19 -5.94
C LYS A 144 9.64 4.48 -5.90
N ALA A 145 10.63 5.08 -5.23
CA ALA A 145 11.96 4.49 -5.10
C ALA A 145 11.94 3.17 -4.31
N ARG A 146 11.20 3.11 -3.20
CA ARG A 146 11.04 1.89 -2.38
C ARG A 146 10.37 0.76 -3.15
N VAL A 147 9.28 1.05 -3.87
CA VAL A 147 8.59 0.03 -4.68
C VAL A 147 9.49 -0.50 -5.79
N ARG A 148 10.22 0.38 -6.50
CA ARG A 148 11.19 -0.06 -7.51
C ARG A 148 12.28 -0.94 -6.93
N ALA A 149 12.86 -0.54 -5.80
CA ALA A 149 13.88 -1.33 -5.14
C ALA A 149 13.35 -2.71 -4.70
N ALA A 150 12.16 -2.76 -4.10
CA ALA A 150 11.53 -4.02 -3.70
C ALA A 150 11.24 -4.93 -4.90
N TYR A 151 10.68 -4.38 -5.97
CA TYR A 151 10.41 -5.10 -7.21
C TYR A 151 11.68 -5.72 -7.80
N PHE A 152 12.75 -4.94 -7.95
CA PHE A 152 14.01 -5.44 -8.51
C PHE A 152 14.73 -6.43 -7.59
N LYS A 153 14.61 -6.29 -6.27
CA LYS A 153 15.11 -7.30 -5.33
C LYS A 153 14.43 -8.65 -5.58
N ILE A 154 13.09 -8.67 -5.63
CA ILE A 154 12.32 -9.89 -5.89
C ILE A 154 12.68 -10.48 -7.25
N LEU A 155 12.80 -9.65 -8.29
CA LEU A 155 13.18 -10.10 -9.64
C LEU A 155 14.58 -10.73 -9.64
N LEU A 156 15.53 -10.12 -8.94
CA LEU A 156 16.89 -10.65 -8.79
C LEU A 156 16.86 -12.01 -8.07
N ALA A 157 16.16 -12.13 -6.95
CA ALA A 157 16.06 -13.40 -6.21
C ALA A 157 15.37 -14.50 -7.03
N GLN A 158 14.40 -14.15 -7.88
CA GLN A 158 13.82 -15.10 -8.84
C GLN A 158 14.86 -15.59 -9.84
N LYS A 159 15.71 -14.69 -10.37
CA LYS A 159 16.78 -15.03 -11.31
C LYS A 159 17.90 -15.84 -10.66
N GLU A 160 18.23 -15.57 -9.40
CA GLU A 160 19.16 -16.39 -8.62
C GLU A 160 18.63 -17.81 -8.42
N LEU A 161 17.34 -17.96 -8.08
CA LEU A 161 16.72 -19.28 -7.96
C LEU A 161 16.66 -20.04 -9.28
N GLU A 162 16.37 -19.35 -10.38
CA GLU A 162 16.40 -19.91 -11.73
C GLU A 162 17.81 -20.43 -12.08
N THR A 163 18.82 -19.61 -11.83
CA THR A 163 20.23 -19.96 -12.07
C THR A 163 20.67 -21.14 -11.20
N ALA A 164 20.39 -21.11 -9.90
CA ALA A 164 20.72 -22.22 -9.00
C ALA A 164 20.00 -23.53 -9.39
N THR A 165 18.78 -23.43 -9.93
CA THR A 165 18.06 -24.60 -10.45
C THR A 165 18.77 -25.20 -11.67
N ARG A 166 19.19 -24.37 -12.62
CA ARG A 166 19.98 -24.81 -13.79
C ARG A 166 21.33 -25.41 -13.38
N THR A 167 21.98 -24.87 -12.36
CA THR A 167 23.22 -25.44 -11.81
C THR A 167 23.01 -26.84 -11.23
N VAL A 168 21.90 -27.07 -10.51
CA VAL A 168 21.55 -28.41 -10.01
C VAL A 168 21.34 -29.39 -11.17
N GLU A 169 20.61 -28.99 -12.21
CA GLU A 169 20.39 -29.82 -13.39
C GLU A 169 21.70 -30.16 -14.12
N LEU A 170 22.59 -29.19 -14.28
CA LEU A 170 23.91 -29.41 -14.88
C LEU A 170 24.74 -30.39 -14.05
N MET A 171 24.84 -30.18 -12.74
CA MET A 171 25.62 -31.05 -11.85
C MET A 171 25.05 -32.47 -11.77
N GLN A 172 23.73 -32.60 -11.88
CA GLN A 172 23.07 -33.90 -11.96
C GLN A 172 23.50 -34.66 -13.22
N ARG A 173 23.47 -34.01 -14.39
CA ARG A 173 23.95 -34.60 -15.66
C ARG A 173 25.45 -34.94 -15.61
N THR A 174 26.26 -34.08 -14.99
CA THR A 174 27.69 -34.36 -14.81
C THR A 174 27.91 -35.60 -13.94
N LYS A 175 27.18 -35.75 -12.83
CA LYS A 175 27.25 -36.95 -11.99
C LYS A 175 26.89 -38.20 -12.79
N GLU A 176 25.80 -38.16 -13.55
CA GLU A 176 25.34 -39.29 -14.39
C GLU A 176 26.39 -39.68 -15.44
N LEU A 177 27.04 -38.71 -16.08
CA LEU A 177 28.11 -38.98 -17.05
C LEU A 177 29.35 -39.63 -16.39
N VAL A 178 29.72 -39.16 -15.20
CA VAL A 178 30.83 -39.72 -14.43
C VAL A 178 30.50 -41.13 -13.96
N GLU A 179 29.27 -41.38 -13.52
CA GLU A 179 28.77 -42.69 -13.10
C GLU A 179 28.91 -43.71 -14.23
N VAL A 180 28.42 -43.38 -15.44
CA VAL A 180 28.59 -44.22 -16.64
C VAL A 180 30.07 -44.44 -17.01
N SER A 181 30.93 -43.43 -16.80
CA SER A 181 32.36 -43.55 -17.09
C SER A 181 33.10 -44.43 -16.10
N VAL A 182 32.72 -44.40 -14.82
CA VAL A 182 33.23 -45.31 -13.77
C VAL A 182 32.79 -46.75 -14.05
N GLU A 183 31.53 -46.97 -14.44
CA GLU A 183 31.02 -48.30 -14.83
C GLU A 183 31.81 -48.90 -16.00
N ARG A 184 32.28 -48.05 -16.92
CA ARG A 184 33.11 -48.43 -18.07
C ARG A 184 34.61 -48.52 -17.74
N GLY A 185 35.01 -48.32 -16.48
CA GLY A 185 36.41 -48.34 -16.05
C GLY A 185 37.26 -47.16 -16.56
N LYS A 186 36.63 -46.09 -17.05
CA LYS A 186 37.32 -44.91 -17.61
C LYS A 186 37.61 -43.81 -16.58
N GLN A 187 36.96 -43.86 -15.42
CA GLN A 187 37.12 -42.92 -14.32
C GLN A 187 37.14 -43.64 -12.98
N THR A 188 37.58 -42.95 -11.92
CA THR A 188 37.69 -43.51 -10.57
C THR A 188 36.44 -43.26 -9.71
N ARG A 189 36.24 -44.09 -8.67
CA ARG A 189 35.19 -43.85 -7.65
C ARG A 189 35.39 -42.52 -6.89
N ILE A 190 36.62 -42.01 -6.82
CA ILE A 190 36.93 -40.70 -6.22
C ILE A 190 36.30 -39.57 -7.04
N GLU A 191 36.34 -39.67 -8.37
CA GLU A 191 35.70 -38.70 -9.27
C GLU A 191 34.17 -38.73 -9.13
N LEU A 192 33.56 -39.92 -9.00
CA LEU A 192 32.13 -40.03 -8.73
C LEU A 192 31.73 -39.38 -7.40
N ASN A 193 32.49 -39.60 -6.34
CA ASN A 193 32.24 -38.95 -5.04
C ASN A 193 32.39 -37.42 -5.15
N THR A 194 33.38 -36.95 -5.91
CA THR A 194 33.58 -35.51 -6.16
C THR A 194 32.38 -34.91 -6.90
N ALA A 195 31.86 -35.60 -7.92
CA ALA A 195 30.64 -35.18 -8.63
C ALA A 195 29.40 -35.17 -7.72
N ALA A 196 29.26 -36.18 -6.85
CA ALA A 196 28.18 -36.24 -5.86
C ALA A 196 28.23 -35.08 -4.85
N ILE A 197 29.42 -34.72 -4.37
CA ILE A 197 29.63 -33.55 -3.50
C ILE A 197 29.27 -32.26 -4.24
N GLY A 198 29.67 -32.12 -5.51
CA GLY A 198 29.32 -30.98 -6.35
C GLY A 198 27.80 -30.80 -6.49
N LEU A 199 27.08 -31.88 -6.75
CA LEU A 199 25.61 -31.88 -6.79
C LEU A 199 25.00 -31.50 -5.44
N ALA A 200 25.51 -32.03 -4.32
CA ALA A 200 25.01 -31.69 -2.99
C ALA A 200 25.19 -30.20 -2.66
N ARG A 201 26.33 -29.61 -3.05
CA ARG A 201 26.57 -28.16 -2.94
C ARG A 201 25.59 -27.35 -3.78
N ALA A 202 25.37 -27.73 -5.04
CA ALA A 202 24.41 -27.07 -5.91
C ALA A 202 22.98 -27.11 -5.34
N LYS A 203 22.57 -28.25 -4.78
CA LYS A 203 21.25 -28.39 -4.11
C LYS A 203 21.13 -27.49 -2.90
N SER A 204 22.20 -27.36 -2.10
CA SER A 204 22.24 -26.46 -0.95
C SER A 204 22.11 -24.99 -1.37
N GLN A 205 22.84 -24.58 -2.42
CA GLN A 205 22.75 -23.23 -2.99
C GLN A 205 21.33 -22.92 -3.52
N LYS A 206 20.67 -23.87 -4.17
CA LYS A 206 19.27 -23.73 -4.61
C LYS A 206 18.32 -23.55 -3.42
N ALA A 207 18.52 -24.29 -2.34
CA ALA A 207 17.70 -24.17 -1.13
C ALA A 207 17.85 -22.78 -0.48
N GLU A 208 19.08 -22.26 -0.44
CA GLU A 208 19.37 -20.91 0.05
C GLU A 208 18.71 -19.82 -0.81
N ALA A 209 18.86 -19.89 -2.14
CA ALA A 209 18.21 -18.97 -3.07
C ALA A 209 16.67 -18.99 -2.92
N ARG A 210 16.08 -20.18 -2.71
CA ARG A 210 14.64 -20.33 -2.46
C ARG A 210 14.22 -19.65 -1.15
N LYS A 211 15.02 -19.80 -0.08
CA LYS A 211 14.77 -19.13 1.20
C LYS A 211 14.87 -17.61 1.07
N SER A 212 15.88 -17.12 0.37
CA SER A 212 16.06 -15.69 0.07
C SER A 212 14.84 -15.10 -0.64
N LEU A 213 14.37 -15.73 -1.72
CA LEU A 213 13.16 -15.31 -2.43
C LEU A 213 11.91 -15.31 -1.54
N GLY A 214 11.77 -16.31 -0.65
CA GLY A 214 10.68 -16.38 0.32
C GLY A 214 10.70 -15.18 1.27
N SER A 215 11.86 -14.83 1.80
CA SER A 215 12.02 -13.69 2.73
C SER A 215 11.71 -12.34 2.06
N GLN A 216 12.08 -12.15 0.80
CA GLN A 216 11.86 -10.91 0.06
C GLN A 216 10.40 -10.66 -0.32
N LYS A 217 9.56 -11.71 -0.37
CA LYS A 217 8.12 -11.56 -0.62
C LYS A 217 7.32 -11.17 0.63
N LEU A 218 7.90 -11.40 1.81
CA LEU A 218 7.27 -11.12 3.10
C LEU A 218 7.60 -9.72 3.64
N THR A 219 8.59 -9.06 3.04
CA THR A 219 9.06 -7.72 3.44
C THR A 219 8.47 -6.68 2.50
#